data_AF-A0A3N9MSD0-F1
#
_entry.id   AF-A0A3N9MSD0-F1
#
_cell.length_a   1.000
_cell.length_b   1.000
_cell.length_c   1.000
_cell.angle_alpha   90.00
_cell.angle_beta   90.00
_cell.angle_gamma   90.00
#
_symmetry.space_group_name_H-M   'P 1'
#
loop_
_entity.id
_entity.type
_entity.pdbx_description
1 polymer ?
#
loop_
_entity_poly.entity_id
_entity_poly.type
_entity_poly.pdbx_seq_one_letter_code
_entity_poly.pdbx_strand_id
1 'polypeptide(L)' 'MTEERKPCGLPAMFRYTWPGKEEEHCCIIHAHMVLNVANAIGLPLQMIRLIDEEMFKDIKCSNETPLPEGE' A
#
# COMPACT_ATOMS: atom_id res chain seq x y z
N MET A 1 2.49 -24.62 -3.03
CA MET A 1 1.33 -24.15 -2.26
C MET A 1 1.26 -22.64 -2.48
N THR A 2 0.45 -22.18 -3.41
CA THR A 2 0.21 -20.75 -3.64
C THR A 2 -0.89 -20.34 -2.69
N GLU A 3 -0.50 -19.89 -1.50
CA GLU A 3 -1.41 -19.34 -0.50
C GLU A 3 -2.12 -18.13 -1.14
N GLU A 4 -3.45 -18.18 -1.24
CA GLU A 4 -4.26 -17.09 -1.79
C GLU A 4 -4.18 -15.90 -0.83
N ARG A 5 -3.28 -14.97 -1.13
CA ARG A 5 -3.03 -13.79 -0.31
C ARG A 5 -4.25 -12.87 -0.36
N LYS A 6 -4.78 -12.51 0.82
CA LYS A 6 -5.96 -11.65 0.94
C LYS A 6 -5.57 -10.18 0.78
N PRO A 7 -6.34 -9.38 0.01
CA PRO A 7 -6.11 -7.95 -0.10
C PRO A 7 -6.39 -7.25 1.23
N CYS A 8 -5.68 -6.16 1.50
CA CYS A 8 -5.95 -5.32 2.66
C CYS A 8 -7.35 -4.69 2.57
N GLY A 9 -8.14 -4.84 3.63
CA GLY A 9 -9.52 -4.32 3.67
C GLY A 9 -9.64 -2.81 3.95
N LEU A 10 -8.52 -2.10 4.18
CA LEU A 10 -8.49 -0.68 4.53
C LEU A 10 -8.62 0.22 3.29
N PRO A 11 -9.19 1.43 3.43
CA PRO A 11 -9.28 2.39 2.33
C PRO A 11 -7.88 2.81 1.85
N ALA A 12 -7.71 2.91 0.54
CA ALA A 12 -6.48 3.42 -0.04
C ALA A 12 -6.40 4.94 0.10
N MET A 13 -5.27 5.43 0.59
CA MET A 13 -5.01 6.86 0.84
C MET A 13 -3.85 7.39 0.00
N PHE A 14 -3.03 6.48 -0.53
CA PHE A 14 -1.83 6.82 -1.28
C PHE A 14 -1.75 6.00 -2.56
N ARG A 15 -1.18 6.62 -3.58
CA ARG A 15 -0.85 6.00 -4.86
C ARG A 15 0.65 6.08 -5.10
N TYR A 16 1.23 5.00 -5.57
CA TYR A 16 2.67 4.92 -5.83
C TYR A 16 2.96 4.00 -7.02
N THR A 17 4.15 4.13 -7.58
CA THR A 17 4.67 3.26 -8.65
C THR A 17 5.84 2.45 -8.10
N TRP A 18 5.90 1.17 -8.44
CA TRP A 18 6.98 0.28 -8.00
C TRP A 18 7.70 -0.30 -9.22
N PRO A 19 9.03 -0.50 -9.19
CA PRO A 19 9.74 -1.10 -10.32
C PRO A 19 9.13 -2.44 -10.75
N GLY A 20 8.70 -2.53 -12.01
CA GLY A 20 8.05 -3.73 -12.55
C GLY A 20 6.55 -3.85 -12.28
N LYS A 21 5.92 -2.80 -11.72
CA LYS A 21 4.46 -2.65 -11.62
C LYS A 21 4.04 -1.29 -12.21
N GLU A 22 2.81 -1.20 -12.69
CA GLU A 22 2.28 0.05 -13.24
C GLU A 22 2.01 1.07 -12.12
N GLU A 23 0.88 0.89 -11.42
CA GLU A 23 0.41 1.81 -10.39
C GLU A 23 -0.31 1.00 -9.31
N GLU A 24 0.03 1.26 -8.04
CA GLU A 24 -0.52 0.55 -6.89
C GLU A 24 -1.12 1.54 -5.89
N HIS A 25 -2.15 1.08 -5.17
CA HIS A 25 -2.87 1.86 -4.18
C HIS A 25 -2.70 1.25 -2.80
N CYS A 26 -2.39 2.08 -1.80
CA CYS A 26 -2.16 1.62 -0.44
C CYS A 26 -2.81 2.48 0.62
N CYS A 27 -3.17 1.85 1.74
CA CYS A 27 -3.61 2.54 2.94
C CYS A 27 -2.40 3.17 3.66
N ILE A 28 -2.67 4.00 4.66
CA ILE A 28 -1.62 4.69 5.43
C ILE A 28 -0.60 3.74 6.09
N ILE A 29 -1.04 2.56 6.53
CA ILE A 29 -0.16 1.57 7.18
C ILE A 29 0.84 1.00 6.16
N HIS A 30 0.32 0.53 5.03
CA HIS A 30 1.16 -0.01 3.96
C HIS A 30 2.03 1.06 3.31
N ALA A 31 1.58 2.32 3.26
CA ALA A 31 2.39 3.42 2.80
C ALA A 31 3.69 3.53 3.61
N HIS A 32 3.61 3.47 4.94
CA HIS A 32 4.80 3.47 5.79
C HIS A 32 5.69 2.24 5.56
N MET A 33 5.09 1.04 5.43
CA MET A 33 5.86 -0.18 5.17
C MET A 33 6.62 -0.12 3.84
N VAL A 34 5.93 0.28 2.76
CA VAL A 34 6.52 0.38 1.42
C VAL A 34 7.59 1.47 1.39
N LEU A 35 7.40 2.60 2.06
CA LEU A 35 8.44 3.63 2.19
C LEU A 35 9.67 3.10 2.92
N ASN A 36 9.49 2.33 4.00
CA ASN A 36 10.61 1.74 4.72
C ASN A 36 11.40 0.77 3.84
N VAL A 37 10.71 -0.08 3.06
CA VAL A 37 11.37 -0.98 2.11
C VAL A 37 12.10 -0.19 1.02
N ALA A 38 11.44 0.81 0.42
CA ALA A 38 12.03 1.65 -0.62
C ALA A 38 13.31 2.34 -0.11
N ASN A 39 13.26 2.92 1.09
CA ASN A 39 14.41 3.55 1.73
C ASN A 39 15.54 2.55 2.00
N ALA A 40 15.21 1.34 2.48
CA ALA A 40 16.19 0.31 2.77
C ALA A 40 16.95 -0.18 1.52
N ILE A 41 16.29 -0.19 0.36
CA ILE A 41 16.90 -0.57 -0.92
C ILE A 41 17.45 0.63 -1.71
N GLY A 42 17.37 1.84 -1.16
CA GLY A 42 17.82 3.07 -1.84
C GLY A 42 16.96 3.47 -3.04
N LEU A 43 15.70 3.04 -3.10
CA LEU A 43 14.75 3.39 -4.14
C LEU A 43 14.05 4.73 -3.79
N PRO A 44 14.21 5.79 -4.60
CA PRO A 44 13.48 7.04 -4.40
C PRO A 44 12.01 6.83 -4.78
N LEU A 45 11.19 6.47 -3.80
CA LEU A 45 9.76 6.24 -4.00
C LEU A 45 8.95 7.50 -3.73
N GLN A 46 8.11 7.89 -4.69
CA GLN A 46 7.14 8.95 -4.52
C GLN A 46 5.78 8.38 -4.13
N MET A 47 5.20 8.92 -3.06
CA MET A 47 3.83 8.63 -2.66
C MET A 47 2.96 9.86 -2.87
N ILE A 48 1.91 9.68 -3.68
CA ILE A 48 0.96 10.74 -4.00
C ILE A 48 -0.24 10.54 -3.08
N ARG A 49 -0.53 11.55 -2.25
CA ARG A 49 -1.76 11.57 -1.45
C ARG A 49 -2.97 11.70 -2.36
N LEU A 50 -3.96 10.89 -2.04
CA LEU A 50 -5.28 10.95 -2.64
C LEU A 50 -6.09 12.01 -1.86
N ILE A 51 -6.59 13.04 -2.56
CA ILE A 51 -7.06 14.30 -1.94
C ILE A 51 -8.53 14.21 -1.48
N ASP A 52 -9.32 13.35 -2.10
CA ASP A 52 -10.78 13.29 -1.94
C ASP A 52 -11.25 12.05 -1.15
N GLU A 53 -11.30 12.13 0.18
CA GLU A 53 -11.73 11.01 1.06
C GLU A 53 -13.06 10.35 0.63
N GLU A 54 -13.95 11.07 -0.04
CA GLU A 54 -15.23 10.53 -0.54
C GLU A 54 -15.08 9.62 -1.76
N MET A 55 -14.06 9.82 -2.62
CA MET A 55 -13.80 8.97 -3.78
C MET A 55 -13.15 7.62 -3.41
N PHE A 56 -12.58 7.51 -2.20
CA PHE A 56 -11.79 6.34 -1.78
C PHE A 56 -12.52 5.39 -0.85
N LYS A 57 -13.79 5.65 -0.50
CA LYS A 57 -14.63 4.67 0.23
C LYS A 57 -14.71 3.32 -0.50
N ASP A 58 -14.63 3.34 -1.84
CA ASP A 58 -14.72 2.15 -2.68
C ASP A 58 -13.35 1.57 -3.07
N ILE A 59 -12.25 2.33 -2.93
CA ILE A 59 -10.91 1.88 -3.30
C ILE A 59 -10.22 1.27 -2.08
N LYS A 60 -10.03 -0.04 -2.11
CA LYS A 60 -9.34 -0.79 -1.06
C LYS A 60 -7.86 -0.96 -1.39
N CYS A 61 -7.05 -1.03 -0.34
CA CYS A 61 -5.62 -1.24 -0.46
C CYS A 61 -5.29 -2.59 -1.11
N SER A 62 -4.45 -2.55 -2.14
CA SER A 62 -4.03 -3.74 -2.90
C SER A 62 -2.88 -4.50 -2.23
N ASN A 63 -2.28 -3.92 -1.18
CA ASN A 63 -1.13 -4.52 -0.53
C ASN A 63 -1.54 -5.65 0.42
N GLU A 64 -0.83 -6.75 0.28
CA GLU A 64 -1.01 -7.98 1.03
C GLU A 64 -0.42 -7.77 2.43
N THR A 65 -1.22 -7.87 3.50
CA THR A 65 -0.74 -7.62 4.88
C THR A 65 -0.45 -8.94 5.59
N PRO A 66 0.66 -9.07 6.32
CA PRO A 66 0.62 -9.59 7.67
C PRO A 66 0.40 -8.41 8.62
N LEU A 67 -0.76 -8.39 9.28
CA LEU A 67 -0.94 -7.52 10.44
C LEU A 67 -0.04 -8.10 11.54
N PRO A 68 0.79 -7.31 12.23
CA PRO A 68 1.32 -7.77 13.51
C PRO A 68 0.12 -7.91 14.45
N GLU A 69 -0.21 -9.14 14.85
CA GLU A 69 -1.10 -9.37 15.97
C GLU A 69 -0.45 -8.71 17.19
N GLY A 70 -1.05 -7.63 17.68
CA GLY A 70 -0.65 -7.03 18.94
C GLY A 70 -0.88 -8.04 20.05
N GLU A 71 0.17 -8.30 20.83
CA GLU A 71 0.17 -9.10 22.06
C GLU A 71 -0.86 -8.63 23.10
#